data_AF-A0A418APX0-F1
#
_entry.id   AF-A0A418APX0-F1
#
_cell.length_a   1.000
_cell.length_b   1.000
_cell.length_c   1.000
_cell.angle_alpha   90.00
_cell.angle_beta   90.00
_cell.angle_gamma   90.00
#
_symmetry.space_group_name_H-M   'P 1'
#
loop_
_entity.id
_entity.type
_entity.pdbx_description
1 polymer ?
#
loop_
_entity_poly.entity_id
_entity_poly.type
_entity_poly.pdbx_seq_one_letter_code
_entity_poly.pdbx_strand_id
1 'polypeptide(L)'
;MRVRLGCAAAMTIMRHRVQAAQTSAVVATLALRQQSAGYVQEESIPLRYRLKRALAILNTSPRLHEMLQAVHTLEMCTRLSKECCIECLAHRVPRLLYKAIRKCNRSRPHLELLHQLLQVCLHLTASPGTADTKTTAVVRVDEDVDGVGMSLELWIDLLQMHRDSTVLFTLSARLCKRTLQTLNANEWSLGEAPRRLRLLHALMSKKAKTKSTVDRVTPHHASKPPKEHLHPQKAAAMLQTLVDLSQHEGQKHHDGVRETRAGSSAGLVRAMDEQCPPRARYEQWWV
;
A
#
# COMPACT_ATOMS: atom_id res chain seq x y z
N MET A 1 -50.29 -24.19 -65.65
CA MET A 1 -49.71 -24.66 -64.37
C MET A 1 -48.22 -24.35 -64.33
N ARG A 2 -47.73 -23.39 -63.53
CA ARG A 2 -46.33 -23.26 -63.03
C ARG A 2 -46.11 -21.88 -62.39
N VAL A 3 -46.46 -21.70 -61.11
CA VAL A 3 -45.96 -20.55 -60.29
C VAL A 3 -45.65 -20.92 -58.84
N ARG A 4 -46.09 -22.09 -58.32
CA ARG A 4 -45.94 -22.39 -56.87
C ARG A 4 -44.61 -23.03 -56.42
N LEU A 5 -43.70 -23.39 -57.32
CA LEU A 5 -42.45 -24.09 -56.93
C LEU A 5 -41.28 -23.17 -56.51
N GLY A 6 -41.30 -21.87 -56.84
CA GLY A 6 -40.17 -20.96 -56.55
C GLY A 6 -40.07 -20.53 -55.08
N CYS A 7 -41.20 -20.30 -54.42
CA CYS A 7 -41.22 -19.77 -53.05
C CYS A 7 -40.83 -20.83 -52.00
N ALA A 8 -41.19 -22.09 -52.22
CA ALA A 8 -40.85 -23.17 -51.29
C ALA A 8 -39.33 -23.41 -51.24
N ALA A 9 -38.67 -23.46 -52.40
CA ALA A 9 -37.21 -23.60 -52.47
C ALA A 9 -36.48 -22.41 -51.83
N ALA A 10 -36.95 -21.18 -52.09
CA ALA A 10 -36.38 -19.96 -51.48
C ALA A 10 -36.52 -19.94 -49.95
N MET A 11 -37.67 -20.35 -49.40
CA MET A 11 -37.88 -20.46 -47.95
C MET A 11 -36.98 -21.53 -47.31
N THR A 12 -36.76 -22.66 -47.99
CA THR A 12 -35.86 -23.72 -47.52
C THR A 12 -34.41 -23.24 -47.49
N ILE A 13 -33.96 -22.54 -48.54
CA ILE A 13 -32.61 -21.94 -48.60
C ILE A 13 -32.42 -20.91 -47.49
N MET A 14 -33.41 -20.03 -47.25
CA MET A 14 -33.34 -19.06 -46.16
C MET A 14 -33.29 -19.71 -44.78
N ARG A 15 -34.10 -20.76 -44.54
CA ARG A 15 -34.05 -21.52 -43.28
C ARG A 15 -32.68 -22.16 -43.04
N HIS A 16 -32.09 -22.78 -44.06
CA HIS A 16 -30.75 -23.36 -43.93
C HIS A 16 -29.69 -22.31 -43.63
N ARG A 17 -29.78 -21.12 -44.24
CA ARG A 17 -28.84 -20.00 -43.95
C ARG A 17 -29.00 -19.47 -42.53
N VAL A 18 -30.23 -19.32 -42.04
CA VAL A 18 -30.49 -18.88 -40.65
C VAL A 18 -30.00 -19.92 -39.65
N GLN A 19 -30.24 -21.21 -39.90
CA GLN A 19 -29.74 -22.29 -39.03
C GLN A 19 -28.21 -22.34 -39.03
N ALA A 20 -27.55 -22.17 -40.18
CA ALA A 20 -26.10 -22.09 -40.26
C ALA A 20 -25.52 -20.85 -39.54
N ALA A 21 -26.21 -19.71 -39.61
CA ALA A 21 -25.83 -18.51 -38.86
C ALA A 21 -25.99 -18.72 -37.34
N GLN A 22 -27.08 -19.34 -36.89
CA GLN A 22 -27.31 -19.65 -35.48
C GLN A 22 -26.29 -20.66 -34.94
N THR A 23 -25.96 -21.71 -35.69
CA THR A 23 -24.92 -22.66 -35.28
C THR A 23 -23.55 -21.98 -35.23
N SER A 24 -23.23 -21.09 -36.18
CA SER A 24 -21.97 -20.33 -36.16
C SER A 24 -21.87 -19.37 -34.97
N ALA A 25 -22.96 -18.74 -34.54
CA ALA A 25 -23.00 -17.88 -33.36
C ALA A 25 -22.87 -18.68 -32.05
N VAL A 26 -23.50 -19.86 -31.99
CA VAL A 26 -23.36 -20.79 -30.85
C VAL A 26 -21.93 -21.33 -30.79
N VAL A 27 -21.33 -21.69 -31.93
CA VAL A 27 -19.93 -22.13 -32.01
C VAL A 27 -18.99 -20.98 -31.64
N ALA A 28 -19.24 -19.75 -32.10
CA ALA A 28 -18.42 -18.59 -31.74
C ALA A 28 -18.53 -18.22 -30.26
N THR A 29 -19.72 -18.31 -29.66
CA THR A 29 -19.91 -18.09 -28.22
C THR A 29 -19.33 -19.21 -27.37
N LEU A 30 -19.38 -20.47 -27.84
CA LEU A 30 -18.68 -21.58 -27.22
C LEU A 30 -17.16 -21.44 -27.37
N ALA A 31 -16.65 -20.99 -28.51
CA ALA A 31 -15.24 -20.73 -28.74
C ALA A 31 -14.73 -19.55 -27.88
N LEU A 32 -15.51 -18.47 -27.74
CA LEU A 32 -15.22 -17.37 -26.83
C LEU A 32 -15.27 -17.83 -25.37
N ARG A 33 -16.23 -18.70 -25.01
CA ARG A 33 -16.27 -19.33 -23.68
C ARG A 33 -15.08 -20.26 -23.44
N GLN A 34 -14.67 -21.05 -24.43
CA GLN A 34 -13.49 -21.92 -24.37
C GLN A 34 -12.19 -21.10 -24.32
N GLN A 35 -12.10 -19.97 -25.04
CA GLN A 35 -10.99 -19.02 -24.92
C GLN A 35 -10.95 -18.35 -23.54
N SER A 36 -12.11 -18.06 -22.93
CA SER A 36 -12.16 -17.55 -21.55
C SER A 36 -11.94 -18.63 -20.48
N ALA A 37 -12.17 -19.90 -20.82
CA ALA A 37 -12.07 -21.06 -19.92
C ALA A 37 -10.74 -21.84 -20.04
N GLY A 38 -9.95 -21.61 -21.09
CA GLY A 38 -8.50 -21.73 -21.01
C GLY A 38 -7.98 -20.46 -20.34
N TYR A 39 -8.04 -20.33 -19.02
CA TYR A 39 -7.03 -20.97 -18.16
C TYR A 39 -5.83 -21.43 -18.98
N VAL A 40 -5.16 -20.45 -19.59
CA VAL A 40 -3.75 -20.54 -19.94
C VAL A 40 -3.11 -21.14 -18.70
N GLN A 41 -2.75 -22.42 -18.78
CA GLN A 41 -1.73 -22.97 -17.93
C GLN A 41 -0.61 -21.94 -17.97
N GLU A 42 -0.41 -21.22 -16.87
CA GLU A 42 0.69 -20.28 -16.70
C GLU A 42 1.98 -21.10 -16.77
N GLU A 43 2.38 -21.50 -17.97
CA GLU A 43 3.69 -22.03 -18.29
C GLU A 43 4.70 -21.00 -17.81
N SER A 44 5.27 -21.29 -16.64
CA SER A 44 6.38 -20.61 -15.96
C SER A 44 6.63 -19.14 -16.34
N ILE A 45 5.60 -18.28 -16.32
CA ILE A 45 5.84 -16.83 -16.46
C ILE A 45 6.72 -16.44 -15.26
N PRO A 46 7.96 -15.97 -15.48
CA PRO A 46 8.88 -15.71 -14.39
C PRO A 46 8.27 -14.66 -13.45
N LEU A 47 8.43 -14.88 -12.14
CA LEU A 47 7.86 -14.03 -11.09
C LEU A 47 8.17 -12.54 -11.31
N ARG A 48 9.38 -12.26 -11.81
CA ARG A 48 9.84 -10.92 -12.21
C ARG A 48 8.98 -10.27 -13.29
N TYR A 49 8.51 -11.02 -14.29
CA TYR A 49 7.63 -10.48 -15.32
C TYR A 49 6.25 -10.13 -14.76
N ARG A 50 5.70 -10.99 -13.90
CA ARG A 50 4.44 -10.72 -13.18
C ARG A 50 4.55 -9.45 -12.34
N LEU A 51 5.67 -9.27 -11.65
CA LEU A 51 5.99 -8.07 -10.88
C LEU A 51 5.98 -6.81 -11.77
N LYS A 52 6.74 -6.81 -12.87
CA LYS A 52 6.82 -5.65 -13.78
C LYS A 52 5.46 -5.30 -14.38
N ARG A 53 4.69 -6.30 -14.81
CA ARG A 53 3.33 -6.11 -15.35
C ARG A 53 2.39 -5.52 -14.29
N ALA A 54 2.43 -6.03 -13.07
CA ALA A 54 1.63 -5.50 -11.97
C ALA A 54 1.96 -4.03 -11.66
N LEU A 55 3.26 -3.67 -11.62
CA LEU A 55 3.70 -2.29 -11.43
C LEU A 55 3.25 -1.36 -12.57
N ALA A 56 3.28 -1.85 -13.82
CA ALA A 56 2.79 -1.11 -14.96
C ALA A 56 1.31 -0.79 -14.86
N ILE A 57 0.49 -1.80 -14.52
CA ILE A 57 -0.95 -1.62 -14.34
C ILE A 57 -1.24 -0.66 -13.18
N LEU A 58 -0.54 -0.80 -12.04
CA LEU A 58 -0.74 0.08 -10.89
C LEU A 58 -0.41 1.55 -11.20
N ASN A 59 0.58 1.79 -12.06
CA ASN A 59 1.00 3.14 -12.44
C ASN A 59 0.08 3.78 -13.50
N THR A 60 -0.50 2.98 -14.40
CA THR A 60 -1.20 3.49 -15.59
C THR A 60 -2.72 3.34 -15.54
N SER A 61 -3.24 2.28 -14.90
CA SER A 61 -4.66 1.97 -14.97
C SER A 61 -5.49 2.91 -14.08
N PRO A 62 -6.56 3.54 -14.63
CA PRO A 62 -7.54 4.26 -13.82
C PRO A 62 -8.62 3.33 -13.24
N ARG A 63 -8.63 2.04 -13.59
CA ARG A 63 -9.71 1.11 -13.27
C ARG A 63 -9.40 0.36 -11.98
N LEU A 64 -10.24 0.56 -10.96
CA LEU A 64 -10.05 -0.03 -9.63
C LEU A 64 -9.92 -1.56 -9.64
N HIS A 65 -10.68 -2.25 -10.50
CA HIS A 65 -10.59 -3.71 -10.64
C HIS A 65 -9.22 -4.18 -11.12
N GLU A 66 -8.67 -3.52 -12.14
CA GLU A 66 -7.34 -3.83 -12.68
C GLU A 66 -6.25 -3.51 -11.65
N MET A 67 -6.40 -2.39 -10.92
CA MET A 67 -5.52 -2.05 -9.80
C MET A 67 -5.54 -3.11 -8.70
N LEU A 68 -6.73 -3.60 -8.31
CA LEU A 68 -6.87 -4.66 -7.30
C LEU A 68 -6.14 -5.94 -7.71
N GLN A 69 -6.32 -6.39 -8.95
CA GLN A 69 -5.62 -7.58 -9.47
C GLN A 69 -4.10 -7.38 -9.53
N ALA A 70 -3.66 -6.20 -9.96
CA ALA A 70 -2.25 -5.85 -10.02
C ALA A 70 -1.61 -5.83 -8.63
N VAL A 71 -2.24 -5.17 -7.65
CA VAL A 71 -1.71 -5.12 -6.28
C VAL A 71 -1.74 -6.50 -5.61
N HIS A 72 -2.75 -7.32 -5.88
CA HIS A 72 -2.76 -8.70 -5.40
C HIS A 72 -1.57 -9.50 -5.95
N THR A 73 -1.28 -9.37 -7.25
CA THR A 73 -0.09 -9.99 -7.86
C THR A 73 1.21 -9.45 -7.25
N LEU A 74 1.28 -8.14 -6.99
CA LEU A 74 2.41 -7.49 -6.35
C LEU A 74 2.63 -7.96 -4.91
N GLU A 75 1.55 -8.13 -4.14
CA GLU A 75 1.58 -8.71 -2.79
C GLU A 75 2.16 -10.12 -2.82
N MET A 76 1.66 -10.98 -3.72
CA MET A 76 2.16 -12.34 -3.88
C MET A 76 3.65 -12.36 -4.26
N CYS A 77 4.09 -11.54 -5.21
CA CYS A 77 5.50 -11.47 -5.62
C CYS A 77 6.41 -11.04 -4.46
N THR A 78 6.04 -9.99 -3.73
CA THR A 78 6.83 -9.46 -2.60
C THR A 78 6.78 -10.34 -1.36
N ARG A 79 5.74 -11.16 -1.20
CA ARG A 79 5.67 -12.14 -0.11
C ARG A 79 6.54 -13.37 -0.38
N LEU A 80 6.66 -13.79 -1.63
CA LEU A 80 7.30 -15.05 -2.01
C LEU A 80 8.79 -14.92 -2.38
N SER A 81 9.27 -13.76 -2.83
CA SER A 81 10.66 -13.58 -3.30
C SER A 81 11.30 -12.32 -2.72
N LYS A 82 12.47 -12.50 -2.10
CA LYS A 82 13.30 -11.40 -1.60
C LYS A 82 13.92 -10.59 -2.73
N GLU A 83 14.24 -11.23 -3.85
CA GLU A 83 14.76 -10.56 -5.05
C GLU A 83 13.72 -9.58 -5.60
N CYS A 84 12.45 -9.95 -5.60
CA CYS A 84 11.35 -9.03 -5.98
C CYS A 84 11.28 -7.83 -5.04
N CYS A 85 11.48 -8.01 -3.73
CA CYS A 85 11.53 -6.91 -2.77
C CYS A 85 12.73 -5.98 -3.04
N ILE A 86 13.92 -6.53 -3.28
CA ILE A 86 15.13 -5.76 -3.59
C ILE A 86 14.93 -4.95 -4.88
N GLU A 87 14.37 -5.56 -5.93
CA GLU A 87 14.06 -4.88 -7.19
C GLU A 87 13.03 -3.75 -6.97
N CYS A 88 11.99 -3.98 -6.17
CA CYS A 88 11.03 -2.93 -5.82
C CYS A 88 11.68 -1.73 -5.11
N LEU A 89 12.60 -1.98 -4.18
CA LEU A 89 13.33 -0.94 -3.47
C LEU A 89 14.27 -0.18 -4.42
N ALA A 90 15.00 -0.89 -5.28
CA ALA A 90 15.88 -0.30 -6.30
C ALA A 90 15.14 0.67 -7.24
N HIS A 91 13.88 0.37 -7.57
CA HIS A 91 13.06 1.20 -8.45
C HIS A 91 12.17 2.23 -7.73
N ARG A 92 12.39 2.46 -6.42
CA ARG A 92 11.59 3.39 -5.59
C ARG A 92 10.07 3.12 -5.66
N VAL A 93 9.68 1.85 -5.80
CA VAL A 93 8.27 1.41 -5.78
C VAL A 93 7.51 1.90 -4.53
N PRO A 94 8.11 1.99 -3.32
CA PRO A 94 7.40 2.55 -2.16
C PRO A 94 6.76 3.92 -2.42
N ARG A 95 7.42 4.81 -3.17
CA ARG A 95 6.86 6.13 -3.52
C ARG A 95 5.61 6.01 -4.42
N LEU A 96 5.59 5.03 -5.32
CA LEU A 96 4.39 4.72 -6.13
C LEU A 96 3.25 4.21 -5.24
N LEU A 97 3.56 3.32 -4.30
CA LEU A 97 2.56 2.79 -3.35
C LEU A 97 1.96 3.90 -2.49
N TYR A 98 2.78 4.83 -1.97
CA TYR A 98 2.29 5.95 -1.17
C TYR A 98 1.33 6.85 -1.97
N LYS A 99 1.62 7.11 -3.24
CA LYS A 99 0.72 7.85 -4.14
C LYS A 99 -0.60 7.10 -4.35
N ALA A 100 -0.56 5.78 -4.52
CA ALA A 100 -1.77 4.97 -4.67
C ALA A 100 -2.62 4.97 -3.38
N ILE A 101 -1.97 4.80 -2.21
CA ILE A 101 -2.62 4.82 -0.90
C ILE A 101 -3.35 6.14 -0.66
N ARG A 102 -2.72 7.29 -0.98
CA ARG A 102 -3.33 8.62 -0.84
C ARG A 102 -4.58 8.83 -1.70
N LYS A 103 -4.75 8.05 -2.77
CA LYS A 103 -5.94 8.10 -3.64
C LYS A 103 -7.08 7.18 -3.17
N CYS A 104 -6.83 6.31 -2.19
CA CYS A 104 -7.88 5.42 -1.67
C CYS A 104 -8.94 6.20 -0.88
N ASN A 105 -10.21 5.90 -1.15
CA ASN A 105 -11.34 6.46 -0.40
C ASN A 105 -11.91 5.45 0.60
N ARG A 106 -13.01 5.81 1.28
CA ARG A 106 -13.63 4.98 2.33
C ARG A 106 -14.60 3.90 1.82
N SER A 107 -14.79 3.78 0.51
CA SER A 107 -15.65 2.72 -0.05
C SER A 107 -15.00 1.35 0.10
N ARG A 108 -15.81 0.29 0.22
CA ARG A 108 -15.32 -1.09 0.42
C ARG A 108 -14.23 -1.53 -0.57
N PRO A 109 -14.36 -1.36 -1.89
CA PRO A 109 -13.32 -1.84 -2.81
C PRO A 109 -12.00 -1.05 -2.68
N HIS A 110 -12.05 0.21 -2.26
CA HIS A 110 -10.85 0.98 -1.95
C HIS A 110 -10.21 0.59 -0.61
N LEU A 111 -11.00 0.18 0.39
CA LEU A 111 -10.45 -0.36 1.65
C LEU A 111 -9.75 -1.70 1.43
N GLU A 112 -10.27 -2.53 0.52
CA GLU A 112 -9.59 -3.77 0.12
C GLU A 112 -8.28 -3.47 -0.62
N LEU A 113 -8.30 -2.55 -1.57
CA LEU A 113 -7.07 -2.10 -2.25
C LEU A 113 -6.05 -1.55 -1.25
N LEU A 114 -6.51 -0.72 -0.30
CA LEU A 114 -5.67 -0.16 0.75
C LEU A 114 -5.04 -1.27 1.61
N HIS A 115 -5.80 -2.28 1.99
CA HIS A 115 -5.29 -3.43 2.74
C HIS A 115 -4.14 -4.11 1.99
N GLN A 116 -4.34 -4.47 0.72
CA GLN A 116 -3.32 -5.13 -0.10
C GLN A 116 -2.07 -4.24 -0.28
N LEU A 117 -2.25 -2.93 -0.50
CA LEU A 117 -1.13 -1.98 -0.60
C LEU A 117 -0.31 -1.92 0.70
N LEU A 118 -0.97 -1.91 1.86
CA LEU A 118 -0.28 -1.90 3.16
C LEU A 118 0.48 -3.21 3.42
N GLN A 119 -0.03 -4.35 2.94
CA GLN A 119 0.69 -5.63 3.00
C GLN A 119 1.98 -5.59 2.17
N VAL A 120 1.91 -5.07 0.94
CA VAL A 120 3.11 -4.87 0.10
C VAL A 120 4.13 -3.98 0.83
N CYS A 121 3.70 -2.84 1.37
CA CYS A 121 4.60 -1.96 2.16
C CYS A 121 5.21 -2.69 3.35
N LEU A 122 4.48 -3.60 4.01
CA LEU A 122 5.03 -4.40 5.10
C LEU A 122 6.07 -5.41 4.61
N HIS A 123 5.93 -6.03 3.44
CA HIS A 123 6.95 -6.92 2.90
C HIS A 123 8.23 -6.16 2.56
N LEU A 124 8.09 -5.00 1.94
CA LEU A 124 9.23 -4.14 1.57
C LEU A 124 9.96 -3.58 2.79
N THR A 125 9.26 -3.27 3.89
CA THR A 125 9.87 -2.81 5.16
C THR A 125 10.35 -3.95 6.05
N ALA A 126 9.93 -5.20 5.78
CA ALA A 126 10.34 -6.40 6.52
C ALA A 126 11.60 -7.07 5.95
N SER A 127 12.16 -6.52 4.86
CA SER A 127 13.40 -7.01 4.26
C SER A 127 14.55 -6.14 4.77
N PRO A 128 15.01 -6.27 6.04
CA PRO A 128 16.28 -5.70 6.40
C PRO A 128 17.31 -6.44 5.56
N GLY A 129 18.23 -5.68 4.96
CA GLY A 129 19.37 -6.24 4.25
C GLY A 129 19.94 -7.38 5.09
N THR A 130 19.85 -8.60 4.57
CA THR A 130 20.65 -9.71 5.05
C THR A 130 22.08 -9.21 5.01
N ALA A 131 22.64 -8.99 6.19
CA ALA A 131 24.03 -8.71 6.46
C ALA A 131 24.90 -9.95 6.16
N ASP A 132 24.64 -10.60 5.02
CA ASP A 132 25.45 -11.67 4.48
C ASP A 132 26.34 -11.06 3.40
N THR A 133 27.38 -10.40 3.88
CA THR A 133 28.75 -10.47 3.38
C THR A 133 28.89 -11.07 1.96
N LYS A 134 29.14 -10.21 0.96
CA LYS A 134 29.92 -10.42 -0.29
C LYS A 134 29.24 -10.39 -1.67
N THR A 135 27.95 -10.16 -1.87
CA THR A 135 27.47 -10.06 -3.26
C THR A 135 26.38 -9.02 -3.48
N THR A 136 26.69 -8.08 -4.38
CA THR A 136 25.80 -7.18 -5.12
C THR A 136 25.03 -6.11 -4.32
N ALA A 137 25.51 -4.87 -4.45
CA ALA A 137 24.73 -3.62 -4.44
C ALA A 137 23.45 -3.67 -3.59
N VAL A 138 23.63 -3.74 -2.27
CA VAL A 138 22.56 -3.43 -1.31
C VAL A 138 22.19 -1.99 -1.58
N VAL A 139 21.07 -1.76 -2.26
CA VAL A 139 20.41 -0.45 -2.32
C VAL A 139 20.10 -0.09 -0.88
N ARG A 140 21.02 0.66 -0.27
CA ARG A 140 20.81 1.20 1.07
C ARG A 140 19.58 2.08 0.94
N VAL A 141 18.55 1.76 1.71
CA VAL A 141 17.38 2.62 1.93
C VAL A 141 17.80 3.99 2.52
N ASP A 142 19.09 4.17 2.85
CA ASP A 142 19.73 5.38 3.38
C ASP A 142 19.60 6.64 2.52
N GLU A 143 19.27 6.56 1.23
CA GLU A 143 19.25 7.77 0.38
C GLU A 143 17.86 8.42 0.21
N ASP A 144 16.76 7.77 0.64
CA ASP A 144 15.40 8.31 0.44
C ASP A 144 14.78 8.90 1.72
N VAL A 145 15.52 9.80 2.38
CA VAL A 145 15.09 10.47 3.63
C VAL A 145 13.69 11.09 3.48
N ASP A 146 13.46 11.84 2.41
CA ASP A 146 12.17 12.45 2.11
C ASP A 146 11.06 11.40 1.95
N GLY A 147 11.35 10.27 1.30
CA GLY A 147 10.43 9.16 1.12
C GLY A 147 10.04 8.53 2.45
N VAL A 148 11.00 8.36 3.36
CA VAL A 148 10.77 7.81 4.70
C VAL A 148 9.96 8.79 5.54
N GLY A 149 10.28 10.08 5.53
CA GLY A 149 9.50 11.13 6.20
C GLY A 149 8.04 11.20 5.71
N MET A 150 7.84 11.25 4.39
CA MET A 150 6.49 11.22 3.77
C MET A 150 5.70 9.96 4.15
N SER A 151 6.38 8.83 4.31
CA SER A 151 5.74 7.58 4.73
C SER A 151 5.26 7.65 6.18
N LEU A 152 6.03 8.28 7.08
CA LEU A 152 5.66 8.42 8.50
C LEU A 152 4.36 9.23 8.64
N GLU A 153 4.29 10.38 7.98
CA GLU A 153 3.09 11.22 7.97
C GLU A 153 1.88 10.45 7.46
N LEU A 154 2.05 9.70 6.37
CA LEU A 154 1.01 8.87 5.78
C LEU A 154 0.51 7.80 6.75
N TRP A 155 1.40 7.11 7.47
CA TRP A 155 0.99 6.08 8.44
C TRP A 155 0.21 6.69 9.60
N ILE A 156 0.59 7.87 10.08
CA ILE A 156 -0.13 8.59 11.13
C ILE A 156 -1.51 9.04 10.62
N ASP A 157 -1.62 9.51 9.37
CA ASP A 157 -2.90 9.85 8.75
C ASP A 157 -3.83 8.64 8.70
N LEU A 158 -3.32 7.47 8.26
CA LEU A 158 -4.11 6.24 8.20
C LEU A 158 -4.56 5.77 9.59
N LEU A 159 -3.70 5.89 10.61
CA LEU A 159 -4.07 5.59 12.01
C LEU A 159 -5.21 6.49 12.49
N GLN A 160 -5.19 7.77 12.13
CA GLN A 160 -6.24 8.72 12.49
C GLN A 160 -7.54 8.47 11.71
N MET A 161 -7.45 8.20 10.40
CA MET A 161 -8.60 7.98 9.52
C MET A 161 -9.30 6.63 9.75
N HIS A 162 -8.55 5.57 10.05
CA HIS A 162 -9.04 4.21 10.17
C HIS A 162 -8.99 3.67 11.60
N ARG A 163 -9.14 4.55 12.60
CA ARG A 163 -9.08 4.24 14.05
C ARG A 163 -10.01 3.13 14.55
N ASP A 164 -11.12 2.90 13.84
CA ASP A 164 -12.12 1.89 14.22
C ASP A 164 -11.90 0.54 13.51
N SER A 165 -11.06 0.50 12.46
CA SER A 165 -10.74 -0.71 11.70
C SER A 165 -9.56 -1.45 12.34
N THR A 166 -9.81 -2.64 12.90
CA THR A 166 -8.76 -3.46 13.51
C THR A 166 -7.62 -3.76 12.53
N VAL A 167 -7.96 -4.16 11.30
CA VAL A 167 -6.99 -4.57 10.28
C VAL A 167 -6.14 -3.38 9.83
N LEU A 168 -6.77 -2.33 9.31
CA LEU A 168 -6.05 -1.18 8.74
C LEU A 168 -5.25 -0.42 9.80
N PHE A 169 -5.80 -0.27 11.01
CA PHE A 169 -5.07 0.35 12.10
C PHE A 169 -3.84 -0.47 12.49
N THR A 170 -3.96 -1.79 12.58
CA THR A 170 -2.85 -2.66 12.96
C THR A 170 -1.72 -2.61 11.94
N LEU A 171 -2.05 -2.66 10.64
CA LEU A 171 -1.07 -2.58 9.56
C LEU A 171 -0.36 -1.22 9.56
N SER A 172 -1.13 -0.13 9.68
CA SER A 172 -0.58 1.23 9.74
C SER A 172 0.33 1.44 10.95
N ALA A 173 -0.04 0.90 12.12
CA ALA A 173 0.78 0.98 13.33
C ALA A 173 2.10 0.21 13.18
N ARG A 174 2.07 -0.97 12.54
CA ARG A 174 3.29 -1.76 12.28
C ARG A 174 4.23 -1.04 11.32
N LEU A 175 3.69 -0.43 10.26
CA LEU A 175 4.47 0.38 9.33
C LEU A 175 5.06 1.61 10.02
N CYS A 176 4.24 2.35 10.78
CA CYS A 176 4.67 3.49 11.58
C CYS A 176 5.81 3.11 12.53
N LYS A 177 5.70 1.97 13.23
CA LYS A 177 6.74 1.45 14.12
C LYS A 177 8.07 1.25 13.38
N ARG A 178 8.04 0.58 12.23
CA ARG A 178 9.25 0.31 11.43
C ARG A 178 9.87 1.59 10.91
N THR A 179 9.07 2.51 10.39
CA THR A 179 9.54 3.82 9.93
C THR A 179 10.20 4.61 11.05
N LEU A 180 9.60 4.65 12.25
CA LEU A 180 10.21 5.29 13.43
C LEU A 180 11.54 4.63 13.81
N GLN A 181 11.63 3.30 13.77
CA GLN A 181 12.88 2.60 14.04
C GLN A 181 13.98 2.96 13.03
N THR A 182 13.65 3.07 11.74
CA THR A 182 14.59 3.50 10.69
C THR A 182 15.04 4.95 10.91
N LEU A 183 14.11 5.87 11.18
CA LEU A 183 14.43 7.28 11.45
C LEU A 183 15.33 7.42 12.68
N ASN A 184 15.01 6.73 13.77
CA ASN A 184 15.81 6.74 14.99
C ASN A 184 17.20 6.12 14.80
N ALA A 185 17.31 5.03 14.03
CA ALA A 185 18.59 4.39 13.75
C ALA A 185 19.54 5.29 12.95
N ASN A 186 18.97 6.15 12.11
CA ASN A 186 19.70 7.08 11.25
C ASN A 186 19.76 8.52 11.82
N GLU A 187 19.24 8.74 13.04
CA GLU A 187 19.14 10.06 13.70
C GLU A 187 18.49 11.14 12.80
N TRP A 188 17.47 10.73 12.03
CA TRP A 188 16.71 11.61 11.15
C TRP A 188 15.53 12.25 11.88
N SER A 189 15.27 13.53 11.58
CA SER A 189 14.22 14.31 12.24
C SER A 189 12.83 13.66 12.12
N LEU A 190 12.14 13.56 13.26
CA LEU A 190 10.77 13.06 13.35
C LEU A 190 9.69 14.13 13.06
N GLY A 191 10.08 15.41 12.95
CA GLY A 191 9.16 16.52 12.71
C GLY A 191 7.98 16.58 13.70
N GLU A 192 6.76 16.74 13.19
CA GLU A 192 5.54 16.80 14.00
C GLU A 192 5.00 15.43 14.46
N ALA A 193 5.62 14.32 14.04
CA ALA A 193 5.13 12.98 14.34
C ALA A 193 4.97 12.69 15.85
N PRO A 194 5.92 13.03 16.74
CA PRO A 194 5.78 12.77 18.18
C PRO A 194 4.58 13.50 18.80
N ARG A 195 4.28 14.72 18.34
CA ARG A 195 3.11 15.48 18.79
C ARG A 195 1.82 14.81 18.32
N ARG A 196 1.74 14.46 17.04
CA ARG A 196 0.54 13.83 16.45
C ARG A 196 0.22 12.48 17.08
N LEU A 197 1.25 11.65 17.33
CA LEU A 197 1.10 10.36 18.00
C LEU A 197 0.61 10.51 19.44
N ARG A 198 1.14 11.47 20.20
CA ARG A 198 0.66 11.76 21.58
C ARG A 198 -0.81 12.17 21.60
N LEU A 199 -1.23 13.03 20.67
CA LEU A 199 -2.63 13.45 20.56
C LEU A 199 -3.55 12.26 20.24
N LEU A 200 -3.15 11.40 19.31
CA LEU A 200 -3.91 10.22 18.95
C LEU A 200 -3.98 9.20 20.11
N HIS A 201 -2.88 9.00 20.83
CA HIS A 201 -2.83 8.17 22.04
C HIS A 201 -3.79 8.71 23.12
N ALA A 202 -3.73 10.01 23.43
CA ALA A 202 -4.61 10.62 24.42
C ALA A 202 -6.10 10.42 24.07
N LEU A 203 -6.44 10.56 22.79
CA LEU A 203 -7.81 10.35 22.29
C LEU A 203 -8.26 8.89 22.46
N MET A 204 -7.43 7.92 22.07
CA MET A 204 -7.74 6.49 22.23
C MET A 204 -7.80 6.07 23.70
N SER A 205 -6.90 6.57 24.53
CA SER A 205 -6.89 6.31 25.98
C SER A 205 -8.12 6.87 26.68
N LYS A 206 -8.58 8.07 26.30
CA LYS A 206 -9.86 8.62 26.79
C LYS A 206 -11.03 7.73 26.36
N LYS A 207 -11.09 7.32 25.09
CA LYS A 207 -12.12 6.40 24.56
C LYS A 207 -12.13 5.05 25.30
N ALA A 208 -10.96 4.52 25.63
CA ALA A 208 -10.82 3.27 26.40
C ALA A 208 -11.38 3.42 27.81
N LYS A 209 -11.07 4.52 28.51
CA LYS A 209 -11.62 4.83 29.84
C LYS A 209 -13.14 4.94 29.81
N THR A 210 -13.69 5.71 28.86
CA THR A 210 -15.15 5.87 28.71
C THR A 210 -15.84 4.53 28.44
N LYS A 211 -15.26 3.70 27.56
CA LYS A 211 -15.82 2.37 27.30
C LYS A 211 -15.81 1.51 28.56
N SER A 212 -14.70 1.48 29.30
CA SER A 212 -14.60 0.73 30.56
C SER A 212 -15.60 1.21 31.61
N THR A 213 -15.86 2.52 31.71
CA THR A 213 -16.89 3.03 32.63
C THR A 213 -18.30 2.64 32.21
N VAL A 214 -18.61 2.66 30.90
CA VAL A 214 -19.91 2.23 30.38
C VAL A 214 -20.13 0.74 30.63
N ASP A 215 -19.13 -0.09 30.35
CA ASP A 215 -19.20 -1.54 30.56
C ASP A 215 -19.41 -1.90 32.05
N ARG A 216 -18.94 -1.05 32.98
CA ARG A 216 -19.17 -1.21 34.43
C ARG A 216 -20.56 -0.79 34.89
N VAL A 217 -21.17 0.22 34.24
CA VAL A 217 -22.47 0.78 34.61
C VAL A 217 -23.64 0.01 33.97
N THR A 218 -23.42 -0.60 32.82
CA THR A 218 -24.42 -1.42 32.11
C THR A 218 -23.81 -2.79 31.76
N PRO A 219 -23.89 -3.80 32.65
CA PRO A 219 -23.54 -5.16 32.29
C PRO A 219 -24.48 -5.66 31.19
N HIS A 220 -23.92 -5.98 30.01
CA HIS A 220 -24.67 -6.33 28.81
C HIS A 220 -25.62 -7.53 29.02
N HIS A 221 -26.93 -7.32 28.79
CA HIS A 221 -27.80 -8.38 28.24
C HIS A 221 -27.35 -8.69 26.80
N ALA A 222 -27.20 -9.97 26.49
CA ALA A 222 -26.64 -10.49 25.25
C ALA A 222 -27.34 -9.93 24.00
N SER A 223 -26.70 -8.97 23.32
CA SER A 223 -26.98 -8.65 21.93
C SER A 223 -25.72 -8.94 21.11
N LYS A 224 -25.93 -9.47 19.91
CA LYS A 224 -24.97 -10.11 18.99
C LYS A 224 -23.55 -9.52 19.00
N PRO A 225 -22.50 -10.35 18.82
CA PRO A 225 -21.12 -9.88 18.81
C PRO A 225 -20.98 -8.73 17.80
N PRO A 226 -20.51 -7.55 18.22
CA PRO A 226 -20.35 -6.45 17.29
C PRO A 226 -19.28 -6.83 16.27
N LYS A 227 -19.48 -6.39 15.01
CA LYS A 227 -18.49 -6.40 13.92
C LYS A 227 -17.08 -6.09 14.46
N GLU A 228 -16.03 -6.62 13.84
CA GLU A 228 -14.59 -6.54 14.19
C GLU A 228 -14.02 -5.12 14.48
N HIS A 229 -14.56 -4.42 15.48
CA HIS A 229 -14.12 -3.09 15.87
C HIS A 229 -12.93 -3.20 16.81
N LEU A 230 -11.90 -2.40 16.54
CA LEU A 230 -10.69 -2.39 17.34
C LEU A 230 -11.01 -2.00 18.78
N HIS A 231 -10.59 -2.84 19.73
CA HIS A 231 -10.76 -2.50 21.14
C HIS A 231 -9.93 -1.24 21.46
N PRO A 232 -10.54 -0.17 22.02
CA PRO A 232 -9.85 1.10 22.23
C PRO A 232 -8.62 0.98 23.14
N GLN A 233 -8.63 0.04 24.08
CA GLN A 233 -7.46 -0.25 24.93
C GLN A 233 -6.30 -0.87 24.14
N LYS A 234 -6.59 -1.75 23.16
CA LYS A 234 -5.56 -2.32 22.27
C LYS A 234 -4.97 -1.23 21.38
N ALA A 235 -5.82 -0.36 20.82
CA ALA A 235 -5.37 0.80 20.04
C ALA A 235 -4.47 1.72 20.86
N ALA A 236 -4.87 2.04 22.10
CA ALA A 236 -4.08 2.87 23.01
C ALA A 236 -2.72 2.24 23.33
N ALA A 237 -2.66 0.94 23.63
CA ALA A 237 -1.40 0.24 23.88
C ALA A 237 -0.45 0.28 22.69
N MET A 238 -0.96 0.07 21.46
CA MET A 238 -0.15 0.17 20.25
C MET A 238 0.40 1.59 20.05
N LEU A 239 -0.42 2.62 20.28
CA LEU A 239 -0.01 4.02 20.18
C LEU A 239 0.99 4.41 21.27
N GLN A 240 0.87 3.87 22.48
CA GLN A 240 1.84 4.09 23.54
C GLN A 240 3.24 3.62 23.10
N THR A 241 3.33 2.41 22.53
CA THR A 241 4.61 1.91 21.97
C THR A 241 5.19 2.83 20.89
N LEU A 242 4.34 3.43 20.04
CA LEU A 242 4.79 4.38 19.02
C LEU A 242 5.27 5.70 19.63
N VAL A 243 4.58 6.17 20.68
CA VAL A 243 4.98 7.38 21.43
C VAL A 243 6.33 7.16 22.11
N ASP A 244 6.53 6.02 22.77
CA ASP A 244 7.79 5.70 23.45
C ASP A 244 8.98 5.70 22.47
N LEU A 245 8.79 5.12 21.28
CA LEU A 245 9.80 5.15 20.21
C LEU A 245 10.10 6.56 19.71
N SER A 246 9.10 7.45 19.70
CA SER A 246 9.27 8.84 19.23
C SER A 246 9.93 9.77 20.26
N GLN A 247 10.09 9.33 21.51
CA GLN A 247 10.64 10.17 22.60
C GLN A 247 12.15 10.01 22.80
N HIS A 248 12.78 9.01 22.20
CA HIS A 248 14.22 8.74 22.36
C HIS A 248 15.14 9.88 21.87
N GLU A 249 14.63 10.85 21.11
CA GLU A 249 15.37 12.08 20.73
C GLU A 249 15.45 13.11 21.88
N GLY A 250 14.47 13.15 22.79
CA GLY A 250 14.33 14.23 23.78
C GLY A 250 15.29 14.16 24.96
N GLN A 251 15.87 13.00 25.26
CA GLN A 251 16.74 12.82 26.42
C GLN A 251 18.19 13.24 26.12
N LYS A 252 18.69 13.01 24.90
CA LYS A 252 20.08 13.31 24.54
C LYS A 252 20.37 14.82 24.39
N HIS A 253 19.38 15.61 23.98
CA HIS A 253 19.55 17.05 23.82
C HIS A 253 19.48 17.84 25.13
N HIS A 254 18.95 17.27 26.22
CA HIS A 254 18.86 17.98 27.50
C HIS A 254 20.11 17.87 28.37
N ASP A 255 20.92 16.82 28.20
CA ASP A 255 22.19 16.64 28.91
C ASP A 255 23.38 17.35 28.22
N GLY A 256 23.24 17.76 26.95
CA GLY A 256 24.29 18.45 26.19
C GLY A 256 24.25 19.99 26.22
N VAL A 257 23.21 20.60 26.81
CA VAL A 257 23.00 22.08 26.72
C VAL A 257 23.42 22.82 28.00
N ARG A 258 23.95 22.10 29.02
CA ARG A 258 24.43 22.75 30.26
C ARG A 258 25.90 23.16 30.27
N GLU A 259 26.66 22.84 29.21
CA GLU A 259 28.10 23.06 29.19
C GLU A 259 28.55 23.58 27.81
N THR A 260 28.29 24.87 27.55
CA THR A 260 29.00 25.74 26.58
C THR A 260 28.33 27.12 26.56
N ARG A 261 28.41 27.83 27.69
CA ARG A 261 28.28 29.30 27.70
C ARG A 261 29.66 29.90 27.93
N ALA A 262 30.46 29.96 26.87
CA ALA A 262 31.58 30.87 26.75
C ALA A 262 31.99 30.97 25.28
N GLY A 263 31.90 32.17 24.72
CA GLY A 263 32.76 32.57 23.61
C GLY A 263 32.14 32.65 22.22
N SER A 264 32.05 33.90 21.77
CA SER A 264 32.32 34.34 20.38
C SER A 264 31.14 34.56 19.43
N SER A 265 30.82 35.84 19.35
CA SER A 265 30.17 36.58 18.27
C SER A 265 30.95 36.57 16.95
N ALA A 266 30.21 36.41 15.84
CA ALA A 266 30.44 36.88 14.45
C ALA A 266 29.85 35.78 13.53
N GLY A 267 28.83 35.98 12.71
CA GLY A 267 28.61 37.06 11.76
C GLY A 267 28.87 36.52 10.35
N LEU A 268 27.82 36.14 9.60
CA LEU A 268 27.69 36.46 8.17
C LEU A 268 26.35 35.98 7.62
N VAL A 269 25.57 36.95 7.14
CA VAL A 269 24.48 36.77 6.19
C VAL A 269 25.09 36.50 4.82
N ARG A 270 24.64 35.45 4.12
CA ARG A 270 24.66 35.42 2.65
C ARG A 270 23.54 34.53 2.12
N ALA A 271 22.58 35.19 1.49
CA ALA A 271 21.67 34.63 0.51
C ALA A 271 22.40 34.44 -0.83
N MET A 272 21.72 33.72 -1.75
CA MET A 272 22.05 33.35 -3.15
C MET A 272 22.43 31.88 -3.28
N ASP A 273 22.08 31.17 -4.33
CA ASP A 273 20.99 31.20 -5.32
C ASP A 273 21.16 29.86 -6.06
N GLU A 274 20.10 29.36 -6.69
CA GLU A 274 20.09 28.37 -7.78
C GLU A 274 21.23 27.33 -7.91
N GLN A 275 20.89 26.04 -7.70
CA GLN A 275 21.21 25.01 -8.70
C GLN A 275 20.42 23.72 -8.44
N CYS A 276 19.41 23.51 -9.30
CA CYS A 276 18.64 22.28 -9.42
C CYS A 276 19.45 21.26 -10.25
N PRO A 277 19.78 20.06 -9.75
CA PRO A 277 20.32 19.00 -10.59
C PRO A 277 19.19 18.25 -11.34
N PRO A 278 19.51 17.60 -12.46
CA PRO A 278 18.54 17.33 -13.52
C PRO A 278 17.66 16.10 -13.26
N ARG A 279 16.40 16.20 -13.69
CA ARG A 279 15.52 15.06 -13.96
C ARG A 279 16.20 14.15 -14.98
N ALA A 280 16.69 12.98 -14.58
CA ALA A 280 17.22 12.00 -15.53
C ALA A 280 16.76 10.57 -15.20
N ARG A 281 16.13 9.96 -16.21
CA ARG A 281 15.93 8.53 -16.48
C ARG A 281 14.94 7.75 -15.59
N TYR A 282 13.64 8.02 -15.77
CA TYR A 282 12.58 7.06 -15.43
C TYR A 282 11.90 6.42 -16.65
N GLU A 283 12.33 6.76 -17.87
CA GLU A 283 11.62 6.35 -19.10
C GLU A 283 12.14 5.06 -19.76
N GLN A 284 13.23 4.47 -19.28
CA GLN A 284 13.82 3.28 -19.93
C GLN A 284 13.24 1.93 -19.46
N TRP A 285 12.15 1.94 -18.69
CA TRP A 285 11.51 0.71 -18.17
C TRP A 285 10.14 0.42 -18.76
N TRP A 286 9.66 1.26 -19.68
CA TRP A 286 8.28 1.22 -20.18
C TRP A 286 8.13 0.74 -21.63
N VAL A 287 9.18 0.14 -22.21
CA VAL A 287 9.15 -0.51 -23.53
C VAL A 287 9.44 -2.00 -23.38
#